data_AF-A0A227J6F9-F1
#
_entry.id   AF-A0A227J6F9-F1
#
_cell.length_a   1.000
_cell.length_b   1.000
_cell.length_c   1.000
_cell.angle_alpha   90.00
_cell.angle_beta   90.00
_cell.angle_gamma   90.00
#
_symmetry.space_group_name_H-M   'P 1'
#
loop_
_entity.id
_entity.type
_entity.pdbx_description
1 polymer ?
#
loop_
_entity_poly.entity_id
_entity_poly.type
_entity_poly.pdbx_seq_one_letter_code
_entity_poly.pdbx_strand_id
1 'polypeptide(L)'
;EYRAHALQSVIEHMVLPCLVLALAPTTQVVGLMRASVAEVMSQNYIRAARIKGLSNREIVTQHVMRNAIPPIIPKVGVQLSSMITLAIITESIFNWPGIGRWLLDALANQDYASIQAGVMVLATLV
;
A
#
# COMPACT_ATOMS: atom_id res chain seq x y z
N GLU A 1 -4.64 -32.59 14.96
CA GLU A 1 -4.03 -31.56 15.84
C GLU A 1 -2.81 -30.85 15.22
N TYR A 2 -1.92 -31.54 14.47
CA TYR A 2 -0.77 -30.91 13.79
C TYR A 2 -1.09 -29.77 12.79
N ARG A 3 -2.25 -29.80 12.10
CA ARG A 3 -2.63 -28.74 11.14
C ARG A 3 -2.91 -27.39 11.82
N ALA A 4 -3.39 -27.40 13.07
CA ALA A 4 -3.71 -26.17 13.80
C ALA A 4 -2.43 -25.46 14.27
N HIS A 5 -1.44 -26.20 14.78
CA HIS A 5 -0.14 -25.65 15.15
C HIS A 5 0.67 -25.15 13.95
N ALA A 6 0.58 -25.83 12.79
CA ALA A 6 1.20 -25.36 11.56
C ALA A 6 0.60 -24.02 11.07
N LEU A 7 -0.74 -23.87 11.12
CA LEU A 7 -1.40 -22.62 10.76
C LEU A 7 -1.03 -21.46 11.71
N GLN A 8 -0.91 -21.73 13.01
CA GLN A 8 -0.47 -20.74 14.00
C GLN A 8 0.96 -20.25 13.71
N SER A 9 1.88 -21.18 13.43
CA SER A 9 3.25 -20.83 13.06
C SER A 9 3.32 -20.02 11.77
N VAL A 10 2.52 -20.37 10.75
CA VAL A 10 2.48 -19.61 9.49
C VAL A 10 2.00 -18.18 9.73
N ILE A 11 0.93 -17.98 10.50
CA ILE A 11 0.40 -16.64 10.79
C ILE A 11 1.43 -15.80 11.54
N GLU A 12 2.11 -16.35 12.56
CA GLU A 12 3.16 -15.62 13.29
C GLU A 12 4.33 -15.21 12.39
N HIS A 13 4.74 -16.07 11.45
CA HIS A 13 5.83 -15.77 10.52
C HIS A 13 5.43 -14.83 9.38
N MET A 14 4.12 -14.68 9.11
CA MET A 14 3.61 -13.74 8.11
C MET A 14 3.40 -12.32 8.67
N VAL A 15 3.28 -12.14 9.98
CA VAL A 15 3.06 -10.82 10.58
C VAL A 15 4.23 -9.86 10.29
N LEU A 16 5.49 -10.32 10.42
CA LEU A 16 6.65 -9.44 10.18
C LEU A 16 6.75 -8.96 8.72
N PRO A 17 6.72 -9.86 7.71
CA PRO A 17 6.75 -9.45 6.30
C PRO A 17 5.58 -8.55 5.93
N CYS A 18 4.36 -8.87 6.37
CA CYS A 18 3.17 -8.06 6.08
C CYS A 18 3.27 -6.67 6.70
N LEU A 19 3.78 -6.55 7.93
CA LEU A 19 3.91 -5.26 8.61
C LEU A 19 4.96 -4.39 7.92
N VAL A 20 6.12 -4.95 7.56
CA VAL A 20 7.16 -4.24 6.80
C VAL A 20 6.63 -3.78 5.44
N LEU A 21 5.92 -4.66 4.73
CA LEU A 21 5.35 -4.35 3.42
C LEU A 21 4.24 -3.28 3.52
N ALA A 22 3.45 -3.28 4.59
CA ALA A 22 2.38 -2.31 4.82
C ALA A 22 2.87 -0.94 5.30
N LEU A 23 4.03 -0.85 5.97
CA LEU A 23 4.53 0.43 6.52
C LEU A 23 4.88 1.46 5.44
N ALA A 24 5.55 1.02 4.37
CA ALA A 24 5.95 1.89 3.26
C ALA A 24 4.75 2.56 2.54
N PRO A 25 3.73 1.82 2.04
CA PRO A 25 2.56 2.41 1.39
C PRO A 25 1.77 3.29 2.35
N THR A 26 1.60 2.86 3.60
CA THR A 26 0.84 3.61 4.61
C THR A 26 1.45 4.98 4.86
N THR A 27 2.78 5.06 4.98
CA THR A 27 3.48 6.33 5.23
C THR A 27 3.24 7.33 4.09
N GLN A 28 3.27 6.87 2.85
CA GLN A 28 3.01 7.72 1.67
C GLN A 28 1.56 8.22 1.65
N VAL A 29 0.59 7.34 1.89
CA VAL A 29 -0.84 7.68 1.91
C VAL A 29 -1.16 8.68 3.04
N VAL A 30 -0.60 8.47 4.24
CA VAL A 30 -0.78 9.40 5.38
C VAL A 30 -0.21 10.78 5.06
N GLY A 31 0.99 10.83 4.47
CA GLY A 31 1.61 12.09 4.05
C GLY A 31 0.77 12.86 3.04
N LEU A 32 0.24 12.15 2.04
CA LEU A 32 -0.65 12.72 1.02
C LEU A 32 -1.96 13.23 1.62
N MET A 33 -2.63 12.40 2.43
CA MET A 33 -3.87 12.76 3.11
C MET A 33 -3.68 14.03 3.96
N ARG A 34 -2.57 14.11 4.70
CA ARG A 34 -2.25 15.30 5.49
C ARG A 34 -2.09 16.56 4.62
N ALA A 35 -1.42 16.45 3.47
CA ALA A 35 -1.26 17.55 2.54
C ALA A 35 -2.60 18.01 1.94
N SER A 36 -3.42 17.07 1.48
CA SER A 36 -4.75 17.37 0.90
C SER A 36 -5.71 17.95 1.93
N VAL A 37 -5.69 17.46 3.17
CA VAL A 37 -6.47 18.04 4.28
C VAL A 37 -6.03 19.47 4.56
N ALA A 38 -4.72 19.74 4.60
CA ALA A 38 -4.19 21.09 4.84
C ALA A 38 -4.62 22.07 3.74
N GLU A 39 -4.55 21.65 2.48
CA GLU A 39 -5.01 22.43 1.33
C GLU A 39 -6.51 22.74 1.43
N VAL A 40 -7.33 21.72 1.67
CA VAL A 40 -8.80 21.87 1.78
C VAL A 40 -9.19 22.77 2.95
N MET A 41 -8.54 22.63 4.11
CA MET A 41 -8.79 23.47 5.29
C MET A 41 -8.46 24.95 5.06
N SER A 42 -7.57 25.26 4.12
CA SER A 42 -7.20 26.65 3.79
C SER A 42 -8.25 27.37 2.94
N GLN A 43 -9.20 26.63 2.35
CA GLN A 43 -10.17 27.13 1.39
C GLN A 43 -11.25 28.04 2.02
N ASN A 44 -11.74 29.00 1.23
CA ASN A 44 -12.70 30.01 1.70
C ASN A 44 -14.05 29.41 2.13
N TYR A 45 -14.49 28.30 1.53
CA TYR A 45 -15.76 27.66 1.90
C TYR A 45 -15.72 27.02 3.30
N ILE A 46 -14.54 26.58 3.78
CA ILE A 46 -14.36 26.09 5.15
C ILE A 46 -14.47 27.26 6.13
N ARG A 47 -13.93 28.44 5.77
CA ARG A 47 -14.07 29.65 6.59
C ARG A 47 -15.52 30.11 6.67
N ALA A 48 -16.24 30.08 5.55
CA ALA A 48 -17.68 30.37 5.52
C ALA A 48 -18.48 29.38 6.37
N ALA A 49 -18.16 28.08 6.30
CA ALA A 49 -18.79 27.05 7.12
C ALA A 49 -18.57 27.29 8.63
N ARG A 50 -17.37 27.72 9.02
CA ARG A 50 -17.07 28.10 10.42
C ARG A 50 -17.87 29.32 10.88
N ILE A 51 -18.00 30.34 10.03
CA ILE A 51 -18.81 31.54 10.34
C ILE A 51 -20.30 31.18 10.48
N LYS A 52 -20.77 30.18 9.73
CA LYS A 52 -22.13 29.65 9.83
C LYS A 52 -22.42 28.88 11.13
N GLY A 53 -21.40 28.64 11.96
CA GLY A 53 -21.54 27.97 13.26
C GLY A 53 -21.44 26.44 13.21
N LEU A 54 -21.00 25.85 12.10
CA LEU A 54 -20.79 24.40 12.01
C LEU A 54 -19.67 23.95 12.96
N SER A 55 -19.86 22.81 13.62
CA SER A 55 -18.84 22.26 14.49
C SER A 55 -17.63 21.78 13.69
N ASN A 56 -16.44 21.82 14.29
CA ASN A 56 -15.22 21.32 13.62
C ASN A 56 -15.34 19.84 13.19
N ARG A 57 -16.13 19.03 13.91
CA ARG A 57 -16.36 17.63 13.56
C ARG A 57 -17.16 17.50 12.27
N GLU A 58 -18.24 18.27 12.12
CA GLU A 58 -19.07 18.27 10.91
C GLU A 58 -18.30 18.79 9.70
N ILE A 59 -17.50 19.85 9.88
CA ILE A 59 -16.64 20.39 8.82
C ILE A 59 -15.66 19.32 8.33
N VAL A 60 -15.01 18.60 9.26
CA VAL A 60 -14.02 17.57 8.89
C VAL A 60 -14.68 16.39 8.19
N THR A 61 -15.74 15.81 8.75
CA THR A 61 -16.36 14.59 8.20
C THR A 61 -17.10 14.85 6.89
N GLN A 62 -17.83 15.95 6.79
CA GLN A 62 -18.72 16.19 5.66
C GLN A 62 -18.08 17.03 4.55
N HIS A 63 -17.17 17.95 4.87
CA HIS A 63 -16.59 18.88 3.90
C HIS A 63 -15.13 18.56 3.61
N VAL A 64 -14.30 18.32 4.62
CA VAL A 64 -12.86 18.10 4.40
C VAL A 64 -12.59 16.72 3.82
N MET A 65 -13.11 15.65 4.44
CA MET A 65 -12.85 14.28 3.95
C MET A 65 -13.32 14.09 2.51
N ARG A 66 -14.53 14.54 2.18
CA ARG A 66 -15.08 14.37 0.82
C ARG A 66 -14.27 15.12 -0.24
N ASN A 67 -13.68 16.26 0.10
CA ASN A 67 -12.88 17.06 -0.83
C ASN A 67 -11.37 16.70 -0.80
N ALA A 68 -10.89 15.98 0.21
CA ALA A 68 -9.50 15.55 0.31
C ALA A 68 -9.24 14.14 -0.27
N ILE A 69 -10.28 13.34 -0.53
CA ILE A 69 -10.18 11.99 -1.13
C ILE A 69 -9.78 11.95 -2.62
N PRO A 70 -10.20 12.89 -3.50
CA PRO A 70 -9.87 12.82 -4.93
C PRO A 70 -8.40 12.55 -5.28
N PRO A 71 -7.39 13.15 -4.62
CA PRO A 71 -5.97 12.84 -4.89
C PRO A 71 -5.52 11.45 -4.44
N ILE A 72 -6.26 10.80 -3.54
CA ILE A 72 -5.91 9.48 -2.98
C ILE A 72 -6.32 8.38 -3.96
N ILE A 73 -7.45 8.52 -4.67
CA ILE A 73 -7.99 7.47 -5.55
C ILE A 73 -6.99 7.03 -6.63
N PRO A 74 -6.35 7.92 -7.41
CA PRO A 74 -5.38 7.51 -8.43
C PRO A 74 -4.11 6.91 -7.84
N LYS A 75 -3.77 7.30 -6.60
CA LYS A 75 -2.56 6.84 -5.93
C LYS A 75 -2.63 5.38 -5.49
N VAL A 76 -3.84 4.83 -5.29
CA VAL A 76 -4.01 3.42 -4.98
C VAL A 76 -3.41 2.53 -6.07
N GLY A 77 -3.61 2.85 -7.35
CA GLY A 77 -3.03 2.08 -8.47
C GLY A 77 -1.50 2.06 -8.43
N VAL A 78 -0.88 3.23 -8.29
CA VAL A 78 0.58 3.36 -8.16
C VAL A 78 1.10 2.63 -6.93
N GLN A 79 0.32 2.61 -5.85
CA GLN A 79 0.70 1.94 -4.61
C GLN A 79 0.74 0.43 -4.78
N LEU A 80 -0.21 -0.16 -5.52
CA LEU A 80 -0.23 -1.59 -5.84
C LEU A 80 1.02 -2.01 -6.63
N SER A 81 1.40 -1.24 -7.66
CA SER A 81 2.64 -1.49 -8.41
C SER A 81 3.87 -1.43 -7.51
N SER A 82 3.92 -0.43 -6.61
CA SER A 82 5.03 -0.26 -5.66
C SER A 82 5.09 -1.40 -4.64
N MET A 83 3.95 -1.95 -4.24
CA MET A 83 3.87 -3.08 -3.32
C MET A 83 4.45 -4.36 -3.92
N ILE A 84 4.30 -4.59 -5.23
CA ILE A 84 4.92 -5.74 -5.91
C ILE A 84 6.44 -5.63 -5.82
N THR A 85 7.02 -4.46 -6.11
CA THR A 85 8.47 -4.23 -5.98
C THR A 85 8.96 -4.47 -4.54
N LEU A 86 8.20 -3.99 -3.55
CA LEU A 86 8.51 -4.20 -2.13
C LEU A 86 8.32 -5.66 -1.69
N ALA A 87 7.40 -6.40 -2.31
CA ALA A 87 7.19 -7.81 -2.07
C ALA A 87 8.44 -8.62 -2.42
N ILE A 88 9.08 -8.36 -3.56
CA ILE A 88 10.32 -9.04 -3.97
C ILE A 88 11.42 -8.86 -2.90
N ILE A 89 11.59 -7.63 -2.40
CA ILE A 89 12.60 -7.31 -1.39
C ILE A 89 12.28 -8.01 -0.07
N THR A 90 11.04 -7.96 0.40
CA THR A 90 10.63 -8.60 1.65
C THR A 90 10.68 -10.12 1.58
N GLU A 91 10.31 -10.73 0.45
CA GLU A 91 10.44 -12.18 0.21
C GLU A 91 11.91 -12.64 0.32
N SER A 92 12.84 -11.85 -0.24
CA SER A 92 14.27 -12.15 -0.19
C SER A 92 14.83 -12.03 1.24
N ILE A 93 14.52 -10.95 1.95
CA ILE A 93 15.02 -10.71 3.31
C ILE A 93 14.48 -11.74 4.30
N PHE A 94 13.18 -12.06 4.22
CA PHE A 94 12.54 -13.01 5.13
C PHE A 94 12.64 -14.46 4.68
N ASN A 95 13.37 -14.73 3.59
CA ASN A 95 13.54 -16.07 3.02
C ASN A 95 12.19 -16.77 2.74
N TRP A 96 11.16 -16.00 2.40
CA TRP A 96 9.81 -16.50 2.14
C TRP A 96 9.69 -17.00 0.69
N PRO A 97 9.11 -18.18 0.43
CA PRO A 97 8.92 -18.68 -0.92
C PRO A 97 7.81 -17.90 -1.63
N GLY A 98 8.19 -17.05 -2.59
CA GLY A 98 7.27 -16.23 -3.37
C GLY A 98 7.72 -16.05 -4.82
N ILE A 99 6.87 -15.39 -5.61
CA ILE A 99 7.07 -15.20 -7.05
C ILE A 99 8.28 -14.28 -7.31
N GLY A 100 8.48 -13.27 -6.45
CA GLY A 100 9.60 -12.35 -6.55
C GLY A 100 10.93 -13.05 -6.34
N ARG A 101 11.01 -13.87 -5.28
CA ARG A 101 12.19 -14.70 -5.03
C ARG A 101 12.45 -15.71 -6.15
N TRP A 102 11.42 -16.38 -6.65
CA TRP A 102 11.55 -17.30 -7.79
C TRP A 102 12.13 -16.59 -9.03
N LEU A 103 11.70 -15.35 -9.29
CA LEU A 103 12.25 -14.54 -10.38
C LEU A 103 13.74 -14.22 -10.18
N LEU A 104 14.15 -13.92 -8.94
CA LEU A 104 15.56 -13.68 -8.60
C LEU A 104 16.41 -14.94 -8.78
N ASP A 105 15.88 -16.11 -8.41
CA ASP A 105 16.56 -17.40 -8.61
C ASP A 105 16.69 -17.73 -10.11
N ALA A 106 15.65 -17.45 -10.91
CA ALA A 106 15.71 -17.59 -12.37
C ALA A 106 16.74 -16.64 -13.01
N LEU A 107 16.85 -15.41 -12.49
CA LEU A 107 17.85 -14.44 -12.91
C LEU A 107 19.28 -14.91 -12.61
N ALA A 108 19.51 -15.50 -11.43
CA ALA A 108 20.80 -16.05 -11.04
C ALA A 108 21.21 -17.24 -11.92
N ASN A 109 20.26 -18.08 -12.32
CA ASN A 109 20.48 -19.22 -13.21
C ASN A 109 20.50 -18.87 -14.70
N GLN A 110 20.34 -17.59 -15.06
CA GLN A 110 20.26 -17.09 -16.44
C GLN A 110 19.20 -17.81 -17.30
N ASP A 111 18.12 -18.29 -16.67
CA ASP A 111 17.01 -18.92 -17.39
C ASP A 111 16.07 -17.85 -17.96
N TYR A 112 16.42 -17.37 -19.16
CA TYR A 112 15.69 -16.31 -19.85
C TYR A 112 14.21 -16.64 -20.10
N ALA A 113 13.84 -17.92 -20.25
CA ALA A 113 12.45 -18.33 -20.46
C ALA A 113 11.60 -18.08 -19.20
N SER A 114 12.13 -18.48 -18.03
CA SER A 114 11.49 -18.27 -16.73
C SER A 114 11.39 -16.79 -16.37
N ILE A 115 12.43 -16.00 -16.64
CA ILE A 115 12.43 -14.54 -16.44
C ILE A 115 11.34 -13.88 -17.28
N GLN A 116 11.28 -14.20 -18.58
CA GLN A 116 10.29 -13.61 -19.49
C GLN A 116 8.86 -13.94 -19.06
N ALA A 117 8.59 -15.20 -18.70
CA ALA A 117 7.28 -15.62 -18.21
C ALA A 117 6.89 -14.90 -16.92
N GLY A 118 7.81 -14.80 -15.95
CA GLY A 118 7.55 -14.11 -14.69
C GLY A 118 7.30 -12.62 -14.87
N VAL A 119 8.09 -11.93 -15.70
CA VAL A 119 7.89 -10.51 -16.00
C VAL A 119 6.57 -10.28 -16.73
N MET A 120 6.18 -11.14 -17.67
CA MET A 120 4.89 -11.02 -18.36
C MET A 120 3.70 -11.15 -17.41
N VAL A 121 3.73 -12.10 -16.47
CA VAL A 121 2.67 -12.28 -15.48
C VAL A 121 2.59 -11.09 -14.51
N LEU A 122 3.74 -10.58 -14.05
CA LEU A 122 3.77 -9.39 -13.20
C LEU A 122 3.27 -8.14 -13.95
N ALA A 123 3.59 -8.01 -15.23
CA ALA A 123 3.16 -6.88 -16.05
C ALA A 123 1.67 -6.89 -16.40
N THR A 124 1.01 -8.06 -16.48
CA THR A 124 -0.45 -8.14 -16.71
C THR A 124 -1.26 -7.96 -15.43
N LEU A 125 -0.66 -8.25 -14.26
CA LEU A 125 -1.29 -8.07 -12.96
C LEU A 125 -1.35 -6.60 -12.54
N VAL A 126 -0.41 -5.78 -13.00
CA VAL A 126 -0.31 -4.33 -12.73
C VAL A 126 -1.12 -3.51 -13.72
#